data_AF-A0AAW9MZH7-F1
#
_entry.id   AF-A0AAW9MZH7-F1
#
_cell.length_a   1.000
_cell.length_b   1.000
_cell.length_c   1.000
_cell.angle_alpha   90.00
_cell.angle_beta   90.00
_cell.angle_gamma   90.00
#
_symmetry.space_group_name_H-M   'P 1'
#
loop_
_entity.id
_entity.type
_entity.pdbx_description
1 polymer ?
#
loop_
_entity_poly.entity_id
_entity_poly.type
_entity_poly.pdbx_seq_one_letter_code
_entity_poly.pdbx_strand_id
1 'polypeptide(L)'
;MGFSNNKEEIDVSYEDELNPKIIYSRLWLEENLDNPTLLNNFIYLFGYVDRFFRSTFPSNKNHIGSLERLVGVKGNREYAIGASFMLKEMISSMQIRSYYYELHKLDKRLENIFKWFFEEYLNKEFKAEGFSLLIPSSKSSFLEKMRTMCSELDSILRQFMLFVNNGEIDMELLEISRNSPLIEDIPSFFVKKYGYIVDTELLNISYLLFSDQFELAYVESKKDYNNFADLIKNEDMLFSDFFEYQVLSLNWLKDKNIIHEDKYGYIRFRMEIVRILEDFYNNDVISLSYYKNSDLLDELITNKKVIFESTLFSKPEQDYLNYILNDRQFDNGPAIRNKYLHGNNNQRIEEHESDYY
;
A
#
# COMPACT_ATOMS: atom_id res chain seq x y z
N MET A 1 7.27 -11.45 16.88
CA MET A 1 6.57 -12.18 15.80
C MET A 1 7.26 -13.52 15.55
N GLY A 2 6.55 -14.56 15.11
CA GLY A 2 7.18 -15.86 14.81
C GLY A 2 6.21 -16.94 14.36
N PHE A 3 6.70 -18.17 14.22
CA PHE A 3 5.91 -19.34 13.82
C PHE A 3 5.85 -20.39 14.94
N SER A 4 4.66 -20.92 15.23
CA SER A 4 4.45 -22.00 16.19
C SER A 4 3.42 -23.02 15.70
N ASN A 5 3.34 -24.17 16.38
CA ASN A 5 2.42 -25.25 16.02
C ASN A 5 1.01 -24.95 16.57
N ASN A 6 0.37 -23.94 16.01
CA ASN A 6 -0.98 -23.51 16.36
C ASN A 6 -2.01 -24.05 15.35
N LYS A 7 -3.25 -24.27 15.82
CA LYS A 7 -4.36 -24.67 14.95
C LYS A 7 -4.93 -23.53 14.11
N GLU A 8 -4.94 -22.32 14.67
CA GLU A 8 -5.33 -21.11 13.94
C GLU A 8 -4.17 -20.62 13.08
N GLU A 9 -4.46 -20.16 11.86
CA GLU A 9 -3.46 -19.69 10.89
C GLU A 9 -2.66 -18.49 11.41
N ILE A 10 -3.34 -17.61 12.15
CA ILE A 10 -2.76 -16.42 12.79
C ILE A 10 -3.35 -16.31 14.19
N ASP A 11 -2.47 -16.14 15.18
CA ASP A 11 -2.81 -15.83 16.56
C ASP A 11 -2.17 -14.49 16.93
N VAL A 12 -2.99 -13.51 17.33
CA VAL A 12 -2.55 -12.17 17.72
C VAL A 12 -2.89 -11.94 19.18
N SER A 13 -1.86 -11.87 20.04
CA SER A 13 -2.04 -11.51 21.44
C SER A 13 -1.64 -10.06 21.70
N TYR A 14 -2.53 -9.34 22.38
CA TYR A 14 -2.37 -7.94 22.80
C TYR A 14 -2.01 -7.86 24.29
N GLU A 15 -1.18 -8.78 24.80
CA GLU A 15 -0.74 -8.73 26.20
C GLU A 15 0.04 -7.44 26.52
N ASP A 16 0.64 -6.82 25.50
CA ASP A 16 1.21 -5.47 25.51
C ASP A 16 0.66 -4.70 24.29
N GLU A 17 -0.16 -3.67 24.52
CA GLU A 17 -0.74 -2.84 23.45
C GLU A 17 0.32 -2.15 22.58
N LEU A 18 1.53 -1.95 23.12
CA LEU A 18 2.65 -1.34 22.40
C LEU A 18 3.49 -2.37 21.62
N ASN A 19 3.40 -3.66 21.96
CA ASN A 19 4.18 -4.74 21.35
C ASN A 19 3.29 -5.97 21.08
N PRO A 20 2.40 -5.91 20.09
CA PRO A 20 1.54 -7.04 19.77
C PRO A 20 2.37 -8.27 19.37
N LYS A 21 2.04 -9.41 19.97
CA LYS A 21 2.67 -10.68 19.64
C LYS A 21 1.86 -11.37 18.56
N ILE A 22 2.36 -11.29 17.33
CA ILE A 22 1.77 -11.97 16.17
C ILE A 22 2.48 -13.30 15.95
N ILE A 23 1.72 -14.39 15.92
CA ILE A 23 2.21 -15.75 15.74
C ILE A 23 1.48 -16.40 14.56
N TYR A 24 2.25 -16.90 13.61
CA TYR A 24 1.74 -17.63 12.45
C TYR A 24 1.79 -19.14 12.66
N SER A 25 0.86 -19.88 12.07
CA SER A 25 0.88 -21.35 12.14
C SER A 25 1.99 -21.93 11.28
N ARG A 26 2.89 -22.69 11.91
CA ARG A 26 3.85 -23.56 11.21
C ARG A 26 3.13 -24.69 10.49
N LEU A 27 2.08 -25.26 11.09
CA LEU A 27 1.33 -26.37 10.51
C LEU A 27 0.70 -25.95 9.18
N TRP A 28 0.14 -24.74 9.13
CA TRP A 28 -0.36 -24.15 7.88
C TRP A 28 0.72 -24.10 6.79
N LEU A 29 1.95 -23.67 7.12
CA LEU A 29 3.03 -23.66 6.14
C LEU A 29 3.46 -25.06 5.69
N GLU A 30 3.56 -26.01 6.62
CA GLU A 30 3.96 -27.40 6.33
C GLU A 30 2.96 -28.09 5.40
N GLU A 31 1.67 -27.77 5.52
CA GLU A 31 0.60 -28.29 4.66
C GLU A 31 0.55 -27.60 3.28
N ASN A 32 1.12 -26.40 3.14
CA ASN A 32 0.98 -25.54 1.95
C ASN A 32 2.34 -25.08 1.37
N LEU A 33 3.20 -26.03 1.00
CA LEU A 33 4.57 -25.77 0.52
C LEU A 33 4.69 -25.49 -0.99
N ASP A 34 3.59 -25.39 -1.74
CA ASP A 34 3.63 -25.04 -3.15
C ASP A 34 3.93 -23.54 -3.33
N ASN A 35 4.72 -23.22 -4.36
CA ASN A 35 5.19 -21.85 -4.58
C ASN A 35 4.05 -20.80 -4.72
N PRO A 36 2.94 -21.07 -5.44
CA PRO A 36 1.79 -20.15 -5.46
C PRO A 36 1.25 -19.84 -4.06
N THR A 37 1.00 -20.86 -3.23
CA THR A 37 0.44 -20.64 -1.89
C THR A 37 1.42 -19.90 -0.98
N LEU A 38 2.72 -20.19 -1.09
CA LEU A 38 3.74 -19.46 -0.36
C LEU A 38 3.77 -17.96 -0.74
N LEU A 39 3.54 -17.61 -2.02
CA LEU A 39 3.39 -16.22 -2.43
C LEU A 39 2.05 -15.60 -1.99
N ASN A 40 0.98 -16.39 -1.95
CA ASN A 40 -0.32 -15.92 -1.48
C ASN A 40 -0.30 -15.51 0.01
N ASN A 41 0.64 -16.01 0.81
CA ASN A 41 0.80 -15.59 2.21
C ASN A 41 1.10 -14.09 2.35
N PHE A 42 1.80 -13.48 1.39
CA PHE A 42 2.02 -12.03 1.38
C PHE A 42 0.71 -11.24 1.30
N ILE A 43 -0.28 -11.80 0.63
CA ILE A 43 -1.60 -11.20 0.45
C ILE A 43 -2.48 -11.52 1.66
N TYR A 44 -2.72 -12.81 1.91
CA TYR A 44 -3.78 -13.23 2.83
C TYR A 44 -3.32 -13.40 4.28
N LEU A 45 -2.05 -13.76 4.53
CA LEU A 45 -1.55 -13.89 5.90
C LEU A 45 -0.92 -12.60 6.42
N PHE A 46 -0.15 -11.90 5.59
CA PHE A 46 0.60 -10.72 6.00
C PHE A 46 -0.13 -9.41 5.73
N GLY A 47 -1.10 -9.39 4.81
CA GLY A 47 -1.89 -8.20 4.51
C GLY A 47 -1.08 -7.09 3.82
N TYR A 48 -0.11 -7.45 2.98
CA TYR A 48 0.73 -6.48 2.25
C TYR A 48 -0.02 -5.72 1.17
N VAL A 49 -1.19 -6.21 0.80
CA VAL A 49 -2.09 -5.54 -0.12
C VAL A 49 -3.48 -5.44 0.45
N ASP A 50 -4.17 -4.38 0.08
CA ASP A 50 -5.57 -4.19 0.43
C ASP A 50 -6.53 -4.97 -0.50
N ARG A 51 -7.83 -4.79 -0.30
CA ARG A 51 -8.89 -5.44 -1.10
C ARG A 51 -8.86 -5.08 -2.60
N PHE A 52 -8.16 -4.02 -3.00
CA PHE A 52 -7.98 -3.58 -4.38
C PHE A 52 -6.57 -3.86 -4.89
N PHE A 53 -5.82 -4.70 -4.17
CA PHE A 53 -4.45 -5.11 -4.49
C PHE A 53 -3.47 -3.93 -4.60
N ARG A 54 -3.70 -2.85 -3.84
CA ARG A 54 -2.72 -1.78 -3.64
C ARG A 54 -1.85 -2.13 -2.44
N SER A 55 -0.59 -1.72 -2.47
CA SER A 55 0.31 -1.89 -1.33
C SER A 55 -0.21 -1.16 -0.09
N THR A 56 -0.09 -1.79 1.07
CA THR A 56 -0.41 -1.20 2.38
C THR A 56 0.77 -0.47 3.03
N PHE A 57 1.96 -0.52 2.41
CA PHE A 57 3.19 0.10 2.91
C PHE A 57 3.21 1.62 2.86
N PRO A 58 2.69 2.30 1.83
CA PRO A 58 2.72 3.75 1.75
C PRO A 58 2.20 4.43 3.03
N SER A 59 2.79 5.56 3.33
CA SER A 59 2.36 6.43 4.42
C SER A 59 1.19 7.27 3.93
N ASN A 60 0.17 7.41 4.75
CA ASN A 60 -0.96 8.28 4.46
C ASN A 60 -0.94 9.47 5.41
N LYS A 61 -0.87 10.69 4.85
CA LYS A 61 -0.82 11.95 5.60
C LYS A 61 -2.08 12.19 6.45
N ASN A 62 -3.21 11.66 6.02
CA ASN A 62 -4.49 11.75 6.72
C ASN A 62 -4.52 10.88 8.00
N HIS A 63 -3.62 9.89 8.12
CA HIS A 63 -3.48 9.04 9.30
C HIS A 63 -2.38 9.51 10.27
N ILE A 64 -1.64 10.56 9.92
CA ILE A 64 -0.64 11.15 10.83
C ILE A 64 -1.36 12.08 11.81
N GLY A 65 -1.26 11.79 13.11
CA GLY A 65 -1.95 12.58 14.13
C GLY A 65 -1.55 14.07 14.10
N SER A 66 -2.48 14.95 14.49
CA SER A 66 -2.24 16.41 14.52
C SER A 66 -1.03 16.82 15.35
N LEU A 67 -0.80 16.14 16.49
CA LEU A 67 0.37 16.39 17.33
C LEU A 67 1.66 15.89 16.67
N GLU A 68 1.64 14.72 16.03
CA GLU A 68 2.79 14.19 15.28
C GLU A 68 3.19 15.12 14.14
N ARG A 69 2.22 15.77 13.49
CA ARG A 69 2.50 16.74 12.41
C ARG A 69 3.34 17.93 12.87
N LEU A 70 3.24 18.32 14.15
CA LEU A 70 3.90 19.49 14.75
C LEU A 70 5.29 19.19 15.32
N VAL A 71 5.69 17.92 15.41
CA VAL A 71 7.00 17.53 15.95
C VAL A 71 8.07 17.63 14.87
N GLY A 72 9.17 18.32 15.20
CA GLY A 72 10.37 18.39 14.36
C GLY A 72 10.38 19.52 13.32
N VAL A 73 11.57 19.81 12.78
CA VAL A 73 11.73 20.71 11.62
C VAL A 73 11.65 19.86 10.37
N LYS A 74 10.65 20.13 9.52
CA LYS A 74 10.44 19.34 8.30
C LYS A 74 11.21 19.90 7.11
N GLY A 75 11.96 19.03 6.43
CA GLY A 75 12.63 19.37 5.19
C GLY A 75 11.65 19.44 4.00
N ASN A 76 11.97 20.22 2.96
CA ASN A 76 11.13 20.33 1.75
C ASN A 76 10.97 19.00 0.99
N ARG A 77 11.89 18.04 1.20
CA ARG A 77 11.94 16.72 0.56
C ARG A 77 11.82 15.60 1.61
N GLU A 78 11.06 15.84 2.66
CA GLU A 78 10.83 14.84 3.69
C GLU A 78 9.62 13.99 3.35
N TYR A 79 9.80 12.67 3.31
CA TYR A 79 8.71 11.73 3.22
C TYR A 79 7.91 11.75 4.53
N ALA A 80 6.58 11.87 4.42
CA ALA A 80 5.73 12.03 5.58
C ALA A 80 5.64 10.72 6.36
N ILE A 81 6.18 10.71 7.57
CA ILE A 81 6.22 9.54 8.45
C ILE A 81 5.43 9.86 9.72
N GLY A 82 4.68 8.87 10.21
CA GLY A 82 3.99 8.91 11.50
C GLY A 82 4.13 7.58 12.24
N ALA A 83 3.61 7.51 13.46
CA ALA A 83 3.68 6.33 14.33
C ALA A 83 3.06 5.09 13.68
N SER A 84 1.93 5.24 12.99
CA SER A 84 1.28 4.17 12.24
C SER A 84 2.20 3.60 11.15
N PHE A 85 2.88 4.47 10.38
CA PHE A 85 3.83 4.04 9.36
C PHE A 85 5.02 3.27 9.97
N MET A 86 5.62 3.80 11.04
CA MET A 86 6.75 3.14 11.71
C MET A 86 6.38 1.76 12.25
N LEU A 87 5.17 1.62 12.82
CA LEU A 87 4.66 0.34 13.30
C LEU A 87 4.46 -0.66 12.15
N LYS A 88 3.89 -0.21 11.02
CA LYS A 88 3.73 -1.06 9.82
C LYS A 88 5.08 -1.58 9.32
N GLU A 89 6.07 -0.71 9.15
CA GLU A 89 7.42 -1.08 8.71
C GLU A 89 8.08 -2.09 9.66
N MET A 90 7.97 -1.86 10.99
CA MET A 90 8.49 -2.79 11.97
C MET A 90 7.83 -4.18 11.86
N ILE A 91 6.50 -4.22 11.75
CA ILE A 91 5.75 -5.47 11.62
C ILE A 91 6.15 -6.19 10.33
N SER A 92 6.23 -5.49 9.20
CA SER A 92 6.56 -6.11 7.91
C SER A 92 7.97 -6.66 7.85
N SER A 93 8.97 -5.91 8.34
CA SER A 93 10.34 -6.41 8.43
C SER A 93 10.43 -7.65 9.35
N MET A 94 9.66 -7.70 10.44
CA MET A 94 9.58 -8.89 11.30
C MET A 94 8.88 -10.07 10.61
N GLN A 95 7.83 -9.83 9.81
CA GLN A 95 7.11 -10.86 9.05
C GLN A 95 8.06 -11.53 8.06
N ILE A 96 8.70 -10.73 7.20
CA ILE A 96 9.55 -11.25 6.13
C ILE A 96 10.77 -11.97 6.70
N ARG A 97 11.39 -11.44 7.75
CA ARG A 97 12.50 -12.09 8.44
C ARG A 97 12.08 -13.43 9.04
N SER A 98 10.97 -13.47 9.78
CA SER A 98 10.47 -14.71 10.38
C SER A 98 10.11 -15.74 9.33
N TYR A 99 9.41 -15.31 8.28
CA TYR A 99 8.96 -16.18 7.20
C TYR A 99 10.13 -16.75 6.42
N TYR A 100 11.12 -15.92 6.08
CA TYR A 100 12.34 -16.34 5.40
C TYR A 100 13.05 -17.47 6.17
N TYR A 101 13.29 -17.30 7.48
CA TYR A 101 13.94 -18.34 8.29
C TYR A 101 13.09 -19.59 8.46
N GLU A 102 11.76 -19.45 8.51
CA GLU A 102 10.86 -20.60 8.62
C GLU A 102 10.84 -21.44 7.33
N LEU A 103 10.79 -20.79 6.17
CA LEU A 103 10.90 -21.46 4.87
C LEU A 103 12.23 -22.23 4.75
N HIS A 104 13.33 -21.65 5.22
CA HIS A 104 14.63 -22.33 5.20
C HIS A 104 14.64 -23.64 6.00
N LYS A 105 13.92 -23.71 7.13
CA LYS A 105 13.78 -24.97 7.89
C LYS A 105 13.01 -26.04 7.12
N LEU A 106 12.17 -25.62 6.18
CA LEU A 106 11.35 -26.47 5.31
C LEU A 106 12.01 -26.68 3.93
N ASP A 107 13.32 -26.41 3.82
CA ASP A 107 14.11 -26.52 2.58
C ASP A 107 13.55 -25.67 1.41
N LYS A 108 12.94 -24.53 1.74
CA LYS A 108 12.44 -23.54 0.79
C LYS A 108 13.24 -22.25 0.89
N ARG A 109 13.64 -21.72 -0.26
CA ARG A 109 14.30 -20.42 -0.38
C ARG A 109 13.37 -19.44 -1.05
N LEU A 110 13.12 -18.29 -0.41
CA LEU A 110 12.25 -17.27 -0.96
C LEU A 110 12.74 -16.76 -2.33
N GLU A 111 14.06 -16.63 -2.52
CA GLU A 111 14.64 -16.20 -3.79
C GLU A 111 14.32 -17.20 -4.92
N ASN A 112 14.32 -18.51 -4.64
CA ASN A 112 13.92 -19.52 -5.64
C ASN A 112 12.44 -19.40 -6.00
N ILE A 113 11.58 -19.04 -5.06
CA ILE A 113 10.14 -18.84 -5.29
C ILE A 113 9.93 -17.63 -6.20
N PHE A 114 10.64 -16.52 -5.97
CA PHE A 114 10.60 -15.36 -6.87
C PHE A 114 11.10 -15.71 -8.27
N LYS A 115 12.21 -16.47 -8.40
CA LYS A 115 12.70 -16.92 -9.71
C LYS A 115 11.66 -17.75 -10.44
N TRP A 116 11.04 -18.72 -9.76
CA TRP A 116 9.95 -19.51 -10.32
C TRP A 116 8.77 -18.65 -10.77
N PHE A 117 8.41 -17.60 -10.02
CA PHE A 117 7.32 -16.70 -10.41
C PHE A 117 7.60 -16.06 -11.77
N PHE A 118 8.77 -15.44 -11.92
CA PHE A 118 9.13 -14.73 -13.16
C PHE A 118 9.37 -15.69 -14.33
N GLU A 119 10.12 -16.78 -14.13
CA GLU A 119 10.57 -17.63 -15.24
C GLU A 119 9.58 -18.72 -15.66
N GLU A 120 8.71 -19.15 -14.74
CA GLU A 120 7.77 -20.24 -15.00
C GLU A 120 6.31 -19.82 -14.90
N TYR A 121 5.91 -19.21 -13.78
CA TYR A 121 4.51 -18.93 -13.51
C TYR A 121 3.92 -17.92 -14.50
N LEU A 122 4.63 -16.82 -14.76
CA LEU A 122 4.19 -15.79 -15.72
C LEU A 122 3.95 -16.37 -17.13
N ASN A 123 4.85 -17.23 -17.61
CA ASN A 123 4.68 -17.90 -18.89
C ASN A 123 3.50 -18.89 -18.85
N LYS A 124 3.49 -19.81 -17.88
CA LYS A 124 2.50 -20.89 -17.81
C LYS A 124 1.07 -20.36 -17.72
N GLU A 125 0.83 -19.39 -16.83
CA GLU A 125 -0.51 -18.86 -16.54
C GLU A 125 -0.93 -17.72 -17.45
N PHE A 126 0.00 -16.82 -17.82
CA PHE A 126 -0.34 -15.59 -18.55
C PHE A 126 0.24 -15.52 -19.96
N LYS A 127 0.98 -16.53 -20.42
CA LYS A 127 1.73 -16.51 -21.69
C LYS A 127 2.69 -15.32 -21.79
N ALA A 128 3.15 -14.84 -20.64
CA ALA A 128 4.14 -13.79 -20.55
C ALA A 128 5.54 -14.41 -20.59
N GLU A 129 6.06 -14.56 -21.80
CA GLU A 129 7.34 -15.20 -22.08
C GLU A 129 8.52 -14.22 -21.98
N GLY A 130 9.72 -14.73 -21.70
CA GLY A 130 10.99 -13.98 -21.76
C GLY A 130 11.48 -13.36 -20.45
N PHE A 131 10.70 -13.45 -19.37
CA PHE A 131 11.16 -12.98 -18.06
C PHE A 131 12.28 -13.87 -17.50
N SER A 132 13.32 -13.26 -16.95
CA SER A 132 14.42 -13.94 -16.26
C SER A 132 14.85 -13.17 -15.01
N LEU A 133 15.14 -13.93 -13.96
CA LEU A 133 15.62 -13.41 -12.67
C LEU A 133 16.87 -14.17 -12.23
N LEU A 134 17.99 -13.48 -12.09
CA LEU A 134 19.14 -14.04 -11.39
C LEU A 134 18.92 -13.90 -9.89
N ILE A 135 19.35 -14.93 -9.15
CA ILE A 135 19.18 -14.96 -7.70
C ILE A 135 20.51 -15.26 -7.03
N PRO A 136 20.76 -14.71 -5.83
CA PRO A 136 21.99 -15.00 -5.11
C PRO A 136 22.07 -16.48 -4.71
N SER A 137 23.29 -16.98 -4.59
CA SER A 137 23.52 -18.34 -4.12
C SER A 137 23.12 -18.49 -2.64
N SER A 138 22.84 -19.72 -2.19
CA SER A 138 22.52 -19.98 -0.78
C SER A 138 23.68 -19.67 0.18
N LYS A 139 24.91 -19.58 -0.33
CA LYS A 139 26.13 -19.29 0.43
C LYS A 139 26.51 -17.80 0.40
N SER A 140 25.80 -16.99 -0.38
CA SER A 140 26.08 -15.56 -0.52
C SER A 140 25.81 -14.84 0.80
N SER A 141 26.72 -13.94 1.17
CA SER A 141 26.54 -12.98 2.26
C SER A 141 25.38 -12.04 1.97
N PHE A 142 24.78 -11.44 3.00
CA PHE A 142 23.70 -10.45 2.81
C PHE A 142 24.14 -9.26 1.93
N LEU A 143 25.40 -8.84 2.00
CA LEU A 143 25.94 -7.81 1.10
C LEU A 143 25.87 -8.24 -0.38
N GLU A 144 26.30 -9.46 -0.69
CA GLU A 144 26.23 -10.00 -2.06
C GLU A 144 24.79 -10.20 -2.51
N LYS A 145 23.91 -10.63 -1.60
CA LYS A 145 22.46 -10.74 -1.86
C LYS A 145 21.88 -9.38 -2.23
N MET A 146 22.13 -8.34 -1.43
CA MET A 146 21.62 -7.00 -1.70
C MET A 146 22.11 -6.46 -3.04
N ARG A 147 23.40 -6.57 -3.35
CA ARG A 147 23.95 -6.13 -4.65
C ARG A 147 23.30 -6.84 -5.83
N THR A 148 23.07 -8.15 -5.69
CA THR A 148 22.38 -8.95 -6.71
C THR A 148 20.94 -8.50 -6.85
N MET A 149 20.17 -8.49 -5.75
CA MET A 149 18.74 -8.17 -5.76
C MET A 149 18.45 -6.74 -6.22
N CYS A 150 19.25 -5.74 -5.84
CA CYS A 150 19.08 -4.37 -6.33
C CYS A 150 19.29 -4.27 -7.85
N SER A 151 20.28 -4.99 -8.39
CA SER A 151 20.54 -5.01 -9.84
C SER A 151 19.43 -5.75 -10.60
N GLU A 152 18.92 -6.83 -10.00
CA GLU A 152 17.89 -7.67 -10.61
C GLU A 152 16.50 -7.06 -10.52
N LEU A 153 16.20 -6.26 -9.49
CA LEU A 153 14.98 -5.45 -9.43
C LEU A 153 14.91 -4.48 -10.62
N ASP A 154 16.00 -3.78 -10.88
CA ASP A 154 16.16 -2.90 -12.06
C ASP A 154 15.95 -3.67 -13.38
N SER A 155 16.51 -4.88 -13.46
CA SER A 155 16.37 -5.76 -14.63
C SER A 155 14.91 -6.17 -14.86
N ILE A 156 14.24 -6.64 -13.82
CA ILE A 156 12.83 -7.05 -13.89
C ILE A 156 11.91 -5.89 -14.26
N LEU A 157 12.14 -4.70 -13.69
CA LEU A 157 11.35 -3.52 -14.06
C LEU A 157 11.51 -3.17 -15.54
N ARG A 158 12.73 -3.24 -16.09
CA ARG A 158 12.95 -3.05 -17.55
C ARG A 158 12.25 -4.13 -18.38
N GLN A 159 12.41 -5.40 -18.01
CA GLN A 159 11.74 -6.52 -18.67
C GLN A 159 10.22 -6.31 -18.70
N PHE A 160 9.65 -5.90 -17.57
CA PHE A 160 8.23 -5.60 -17.45
C PHE A 160 7.81 -4.43 -18.34
N MET A 161 8.55 -3.31 -18.35
CA MET A 161 8.27 -2.18 -19.23
C MET A 161 8.23 -2.58 -20.70
N LEU A 162 9.21 -3.37 -21.16
CA LEU A 162 9.25 -3.83 -22.54
C LEU A 162 8.08 -4.74 -22.86
N PHE A 163 7.76 -5.68 -21.96
CA PHE A 163 6.63 -6.56 -22.15
C PHE A 163 5.30 -5.79 -22.25
N VAL A 164 5.09 -4.78 -21.41
CA VAL A 164 3.87 -3.94 -21.46
C VAL A 164 3.81 -3.13 -22.77
N ASN A 165 4.93 -2.56 -23.22
CA ASN A 165 4.96 -1.67 -24.38
C ASN A 165 4.94 -2.42 -25.72
N ASN A 166 5.61 -3.56 -25.80
CA ASN A 166 5.87 -4.29 -27.05
C ASN A 166 5.11 -5.62 -27.13
N GLY A 167 4.58 -6.13 -26.03
CA GLY A 167 3.94 -7.45 -25.94
C GLY A 167 4.94 -8.61 -25.81
N GLU A 168 6.24 -8.33 -25.90
CA GLU A 168 7.32 -9.30 -25.79
C GLU A 168 8.56 -8.67 -25.16
N ILE A 169 9.45 -9.50 -24.62
CA ILE A 169 10.73 -9.07 -24.07
C ILE A 169 11.80 -9.24 -25.14
N ASP A 170 12.16 -8.14 -25.80
CA ASP A 170 13.29 -8.10 -26.73
C ASP A 170 14.61 -7.96 -25.96
N MET A 171 15.41 -9.04 -25.98
CA MET A 171 16.70 -9.10 -25.28
C MET A 171 17.74 -8.15 -25.87
N GLU A 172 17.73 -7.90 -27.19
CA GLU A 172 18.65 -6.96 -27.81
C GLU A 172 18.35 -5.52 -27.34
N LEU A 173 17.06 -5.20 -27.22
CA LEU A 173 16.62 -3.90 -26.75
C LEU A 173 16.91 -3.70 -25.24
N LEU A 174 16.80 -4.76 -24.43
CA LEU A 174 17.23 -4.76 -23.03
C LEU A 174 18.71 -4.41 -22.86
N GLU A 175 19.59 -4.98 -23.69
CA GLU A 175 21.04 -4.74 -23.63
C GLU A 175 21.42 -3.30 -24.04
N ILE A 176 20.64 -2.69 -24.94
CA ILE A 176 20.85 -1.31 -25.40
C ILE A 176 20.28 -0.32 -24.37
N SER A 177 19.22 -0.68 -23.64
CA SER A 177 18.60 0.14 -22.60
C SER A 177 19.45 0.21 -21.33
N ARG A 178 20.40 1.16 -21.31
CA ARG A 178 21.37 1.33 -20.20
C ARG A 178 20.84 2.07 -18.97
N ASN A 179 19.70 2.75 -19.07
CA ASN A 179 19.18 3.55 -17.96
C ASN A 179 18.30 2.69 -17.05
N SER A 180 18.50 2.83 -15.74
CA SER A 180 17.57 2.31 -14.74
C SER A 180 16.23 3.03 -14.91
N PRO A 181 15.11 2.29 -14.99
CA PRO A 181 13.82 2.90 -15.19
C PRO A 181 13.41 3.67 -13.94
N LEU A 182 12.76 4.81 -14.13
CA LEU A 182 12.18 5.55 -13.02
C LEU A 182 10.91 4.84 -12.56
N ILE A 183 10.67 4.80 -11.26
CA ILE A 183 9.51 4.11 -10.68
C ILE A 183 8.20 4.71 -11.21
N GLU A 184 8.18 6.04 -11.41
CA GLU A 184 7.04 6.76 -11.99
C GLU A 184 6.79 6.45 -13.47
N ASP A 185 7.79 5.95 -14.21
CA ASP A 185 7.70 5.71 -15.65
C ASP A 185 7.30 4.26 -15.99
N ILE A 186 7.21 3.37 -14.99
CA ILE A 186 6.82 1.98 -15.24
C ILE A 186 5.34 1.96 -15.68
N PRO A 187 5.03 1.54 -16.92
CA PRO A 187 3.67 1.53 -17.42
C PRO A 187 2.89 0.37 -16.80
N SER A 188 1.56 0.40 -16.91
CA SER A 188 0.71 -0.75 -16.59
C SER A 188 -0.03 -1.23 -17.82
N PHE A 189 -0.57 -2.44 -17.74
CA PHE A 189 -1.50 -2.96 -18.75
C PHE A 189 -2.83 -2.18 -18.82
N PHE A 190 -3.15 -1.35 -17.82
CA PHE A 190 -4.42 -0.65 -17.71
C PHE A 190 -4.25 0.85 -18.01
N VAL A 191 -4.89 1.32 -19.08
CA VAL A 191 -4.89 2.76 -19.45
C VAL A 191 -5.51 3.64 -18.35
N LYS A 192 -6.52 3.14 -17.64
CA LYS A 192 -7.15 3.85 -16.52
C LYS A 192 -7.00 2.99 -15.27
N LYS A 193 -5.78 2.92 -14.72
CA LYS A 193 -5.50 2.07 -13.55
C LYS A 193 -5.86 2.79 -12.26
N TYR A 194 -5.28 3.96 -12.07
CA TYR A 194 -5.38 4.73 -10.83
C TYR A 194 -6.09 6.06 -11.06
N GLY A 195 -6.91 6.47 -10.10
CA GLY A 195 -7.62 7.74 -10.09
C GLY A 195 -7.19 8.60 -8.91
N TYR A 196 -7.12 9.91 -9.13
CA TYR A 196 -6.78 10.90 -8.12
C TYR A 196 -7.81 12.02 -8.11
N ILE A 197 -8.41 12.26 -6.94
CA ILE A 197 -9.34 13.36 -6.75
C ILE A 197 -8.55 14.67 -6.70
N VAL A 198 -8.84 15.58 -7.62
CA VAL A 198 -8.22 16.92 -7.70
C VAL A 198 -9.21 18.04 -7.44
N ASP A 199 -10.50 17.73 -7.43
CA ASP A 199 -11.57 18.68 -7.10
C ASP A 199 -11.56 19.05 -5.62
N THR A 200 -11.31 20.33 -5.33
CA THR A 200 -11.21 20.84 -3.96
C THR A 200 -12.49 20.64 -3.16
N GLU A 201 -13.66 20.70 -3.79
CA GLU A 201 -14.94 20.48 -3.12
C GLU A 201 -15.06 19.02 -2.67
N LEU A 202 -14.74 18.05 -3.52
CA LEU A 202 -14.72 16.63 -3.12
C LEU A 202 -13.67 16.33 -2.05
N LEU A 203 -12.49 16.95 -2.13
CA LEU A 203 -11.46 16.81 -1.10
C LEU A 203 -11.94 17.35 0.26
N ASN A 204 -12.61 18.51 0.27
CA ASN A 204 -13.18 19.07 1.49
C ASN A 204 -14.31 18.21 2.06
N ILE A 205 -15.19 17.67 1.21
CA ILE A 205 -16.23 16.72 1.62
C ILE A 205 -15.58 15.48 2.23
N SER A 206 -14.57 14.91 1.56
CA SER A 206 -13.85 13.74 2.05
C SER A 206 -13.23 13.99 3.42
N TYR A 207 -12.55 15.13 3.60
CA TYR A 207 -11.96 15.52 4.87
C TYR A 207 -13.05 15.69 5.95
N LEU A 208 -14.19 16.31 5.62
CA LEU A 208 -15.33 16.50 6.52
C LEU A 208 -15.95 15.18 7.01
N LEU A 209 -16.00 14.17 6.14
CA LEU A 209 -16.59 12.87 6.46
C LEU A 209 -15.69 11.98 7.31
N PHE A 210 -14.38 11.97 7.04
CA PHE A 210 -13.45 10.93 7.53
C PHE A 210 -12.35 11.43 8.46
N SER A 211 -12.14 12.74 8.57
CA SER A 211 -11.17 13.27 9.52
C SER A 211 -11.69 13.21 10.96
N ASP A 212 -10.80 12.83 11.85
CA ASP A 212 -10.97 12.86 13.31
C ASP A 212 -10.88 14.28 13.90
N GLN A 213 -10.55 15.26 13.08
CA GLN A 213 -10.40 16.65 13.50
C GLN A 213 -11.70 17.47 13.36
N PHE A 214 -12.77 16.89 12.81
CA PHE A 214 -14.03 17.61 12.68
C PHE A 214 -15.00 17.32 13.81
N GLU A 215 -15.58 18.41 14.30
CA GLU A 215 -16.59 18.39 15.37
C GLU A 215 -17.86 17.63 14.99
N LEU A 216 -18.08 17.28 13.71
CA LEU A 216 -19.26 16.52 13.27
C LEU A 216 -19.36 15.12 13.92
N ALA A 217 -18.26 14.54 14.38
CA ALA A 217 -18.29 13.26 15.10
C ALA A 217 -18.72 13.41 16.57
N TYR A 218 -18.69 14.63 17.12
CA TYR A 218 -19.02 14.89 18.52
C TYR A 218 -20.50 15.23 18.70
N VAL A 219 -21.19 14.35 19.44
CA VAL A 219 -22.57 14.56 19.87
C VAL A 219 -22.67 14.19 21.35
N GLU A 220 -23.08 15.13 22.21
CA GLU A 220 -23.04 15.00 23.68
C GLU A 220 -23.71 13.74 24.25
N SER A 221 -24.68 13.18 23.54
CA SER A 221 -25.50 12.05 24.00
C SER A 221 -25.00 10.67 23.54
N LYS A 222 -23.88 10.60 22.81
CA LYS A 222 -23.38 9.39 22.16
C LYS A 222 -21.94 9.05 22.55
N LYS A 223 -21.53 7.82 22.24
CA LYS A 223 -20.14 7.40 22.36
C LYS A 223 -19.25 8.25 21.45
N ASP A 224 -18.00 8.41 21.84
CA ASP A 224 -16.99 9.04 20.98
C ASP A 224 -16.75 8.17 19.74
N TYR A 225 -17.10 8.71 18.58
CA TYR A 225 -16.79 8.13 17.27
C TYR A 225 -15.59 8.87 16.68
N ASN A 226 -14.74 8.15 15.93
CA ASN A 226 -13.53 8.74 15.36
C ASN A 226 -13.82 9.76 14.25
N ASN A 227 -14.91 9.62 13.51
CA ASN A 227 -15.28 10.56 12.44
C ASN A 227 -16.80 10.51 12.17
N PHE A 228 -17.29 11.45 11.36
CA PHE A 228 -18.71 11.57 11.04
C PHE A 228 -19.25 10.34 10.29
N ALA A 229 -18.46 9.75 9.38
CA ALA A 229 -18.88 8.56 8.67
C ALA A 229 -19.10 7.37 9.61
N ASP A 230 -18.24 7.19 10.61
CA ASP A 230 -18.37 6.15 11.62
C ASP A 230 -19.61 6.38 12.51
N LEU A 231 -19.88 7.62 12.91
CA LEU A 231 -21.08 7.97 13.67
C LEU A 231 -22.35 7.57 12.90
N ILE A 232 -22.51 8.02 11.65
CA ILE A 232 -23.72 7.77 10.85
C ILE A 232 -23.87 6.29 10.43
N LYS A 233 -22.77 5.55 10.31
CA LYS A 233 -22.82 4.10 10.02
C LYS A 233 -23.32 3.27 11.21
N ASN A 234 -23.08 3.73 12.44
CA ASN A 234 -23.37 2.98 13.66
C ASN A 234 -24.60 3.50 14.42
N GLU A 235 -25.04 4.73 14.16
CA GLU A 235 -26.15 5.37 14.87
C GLU A 235 -27.20 5.93 13.90
N ASP A 236 -28.46 5.88 14.32
CA ASP A 236 -29.57 6.54 13.64
C ASP A 236 -29.68 7.99 14.13
N MET A 237 -29.11 8.92 13.36
CA MET A 237 -28.98 10.33 13.72
C MET A 237 -29.96 11.22 12.97
N LEU A 238 -30.60 12.16 13.67
CA LEU A 238 -31.44 13.22 13.12
C LEU A 238 -30.65 14.54 13.03
N PHE A 239 -31.06 15.46 12.14
CA PHE A 239 -30.47 16.81 12.09
C PHE A 239 -30.60 17.57 13.43
N SER A 240 -31.68 17.32 14.19
CA SER A 240 -31.92 17.93 15.49
C SER A 240 -30.96 17.46 16.59
N ASP A 241 -30.21 16.37 16.36
CA ASP A 241 -29.24 15.84 17.31
C ASP A 241 -27.91 16.59 17.26
N PHE A 242 -27.73 17.47 16.25
CA PHE A 242 -26.51 18.25 16.03
C PHE A 242 -26.70 19.71 16.46
N PHE A 243 -25.62 20.35 16.88
CA PHE A 243 -25.58 21.77 17.19
C PHE A 243 -25.80 22.64 15.94
N GLU A 244 -26.28 23.87 16.13
CA GLU A 244 -26.61 24.79 15.03
C GLU A 244 -25.43 25.03 14.07
N TYR A 245 -24.20 25.12 14.59
CA TYR A 245 -23.00 25.28 13.77
C TYR A 245 -22.67 24.03 12.94
N GLN A 246 -22.98 22.82 13.44
CA GLN A 246 -22.80 21.55 12.72
C GLN A 246 -23.85 21.39 11.62
N VAL A 247 -25.08 21.87 11.86
CA VAL A 247 -26.19 21.81 10.90
C VAL A 247 -25.86 22.57 9.60
N LEU A 248 -25.03 23.62 9.65
CA LEU A 248 -24.53 24.29 8.45
C LEU A 248 -23.74 23.33 7.54
N SER A 249 -22.84 22.54 8.11
CA SER A 249 -22.07 21.52 7.39
C SER A 249 -22.96 20.39 6.87
N LEU A 250 -23.97 19.97 7.65
CA LEU A 250 -24.93 18.95 7.21
C LEU A 250 -25.78 19.44 6.02
N ASN A 251 -26.26 20.68 6.06
CA ASN A 251 -27.00 21.28 4.94
C ASN A 251 -26.12 21.36 3.70
N TRP A 252 -24.86 21.74 3.85
CA TRP A 252 -23.91 21.75 2.74
C TRP A 252 -23.70 20.34 2.14
N LEU A 253 -23.53 19.31 2.96
CA LEU A 253 -23.44 17.92 2.50
C LEU A 253 -24.72 17.45 1.79
N LYS A 254 -25.89 17.89 2.27
CA LYS A 254 -27.19 17.59 1.66
C LYS A 254 -27.36 18.27 0.30
N ASP A 255 -26.99 19.54 0.19
CA ASP A 255 -27.01 20.31 -1.06
C ASP A 255 -26.09 19.71 -2.13
N LYS A 256 -24.96 19.12 -1.69
CA LYS A 256 -24.02 18.39 -2.55
C LYS A 256 -24.43 16.94 -2.82
N ASN A 257 -25.61 16.52 -2.36
CA ASN A 257 -26.17 15.19 -2.55
C ASN A 257 -25.24 14.07 -2.05
N ILE A 258 -24.51 14.35 -0.95
CA ILE A 258 -23.64 13.39 -0.25
C ILE A 258 -24.43 12.65 0.82
N ILE A 259 -25.32 13.37 1.52
CA ILE A 259 -26.25 12.82 2.49
C ILE A 259 -27.69 13.13 2.10
N HIS A 260 -28.62 12.35 2.62
CA HIS A 260 -30.06 12.58 2.55
C HIS A 260 -30.73 12.12 3.83
N GLU A 261 -31.99 12.50 4.04
CA GLU A 261 -32.82 11.96 5.12
C GLU A 261 -33.67 10.81 4.57
N ASP A 262 -33.73 9.69 5.29
CA ASP A 262 -34.64 8.60 4.96
C ASP A 262 -36.09 8.91 5.37
N LYS A 263 -37.00 7.95 5.17
CA LYS A 263 -38.43 8.11 5.48
C LYS A 263 -38.73 8.36 6.97
N TYR A 264 -37.77 8.13 7.86
CA TYR A 264 -37.88 8.38 9.29
C TYR A 264 -37.13 9.65 9.73
N GLY A 265 -36.49 10.36 8.79
CA GLY A 265 -35.70 11.56 9.06
C GLY A 265 -34.23 11.28 9.41
N TYR A 266 -33.80 10.01 9.37
CA TYR A 266 -32.41 9.68 9.71
C TYR A 266 -31.46 10.02 8.57
N ILE A 267 -30.29 10.54 8.92
CA ILE A 267 -29.24 10.88 7.98
C ILE A 267 -28.65 9.59 7.38
N ARG A 268 -28.62 9.52 6.04
CA ARG A 268 -28.06 8.41 5.27
C ARG A 268 -27.12 8.92 4.19
N PHE A 269 -26.08 8.14 3.92
CA PHE A 269 -25.13 8.44 2.86
C PHE A 269 -25.64 8.01 1.49
N ARG A 270 -25.27 8.80 0.47
CA ARG A 270 -25.22 8.31 -0.91
C ARG A 270 -23.99 7.40 -1.03
N MET A 271 -24.20 6.11 -0.84
CA MET A 271 -23.11 5.13 -0.65
C MET A 271 -22.05 5.10 -1.76
N GLU A 272 -22.44 5.36 -3.02
CA GLU A 272 -21.49 5.30 -4.14
C GLU A 272 -20.39 6.38 -4.03
N ILE A 273 -20.76 7.65 -3.86
CA ILE A 273 -19.78 8.74 -3.73
C ILE A 273 -18.99 8.60 -2.43
N VAL A 274 -19.65 8.27 -1.32
CA VAL A 274 -18.99 8.15 -0.02
C VAL A 274 -17.93 7.04 -0.03
N ARG A 275 -18.17 5.92 -0.71
CA ARG A 275 -17.17 4.85 -0.85
C ARG A 275 -15.96 5.25 -1.70
N ILE A 276 -16.15 6.09 -2.73
CA ILE A 276 -15.05 6.61 -3.54
C ILE A 276 -14.21 7.59 -2.70
N LEU A 277 -14.86 8.50 -1.97
CA LEU A 277 -14.20 9.45 -1.09
C LEU A 277 -13.47 8.76 0.06
N GLU A 278 -14.08 7.75 0.69
CA GLU A 278 -13.47 6.96 1.76
C GLU A 278 -12.23 6.23 1.27
N ASP A 279 -12.31 5.64 0.07
CA ASP A 279 -11.19 4.92 -0.53
C ASP A 279 -10.03 5.86 -0.84
N PHE A 280 -10.33 7.03 -1.42
CA PHE A 280 -9.32 8.05 -1.69
C PHE A 280 -8.72 8.60 -0.38
N TYR A 281 -9.54 8.92 0.62
CA TYR A 281 -9.06 9.45 1.91
C TYR A 281 -8.05 8.52 2.58
N ASN A 282 -8.33 7.21 2.55
CA ASN A 282 -7.51 6.21 3.22
C ASN A 282 -6.28 5.75 2.43
N ASN A 283 -6.19 6.07 1.13
CA ASN A 283 -5.12 5.56 0.27
C ASN A 283 -4.45 6.62 -0.61
N ASP A 284 -4.93 7.87 -0.64
CA ASP A 284 -4.53 8.94 -1.57
C ASP A 284 -4.66 8.57 -3.07
N VAL A 285 -5.32 7.46 -3.38
CA VAL A 285 -5.55 6.94 -4.73
C VAL A 285 -6.74 5.99 -4.74
N ILE A 286 -7.47 5.91 -5.86
CA ILE A 286 -8.50 4.88 -6.10
C ILE A 286 -8.10 3.97 -7.27
N SER A 287 -8.35 2.67 -7.16
CA SER A 287 -8.09 1.71 -8.24
C SER A 287 -9.29 1.62 -9.18
N LEU A 288 -9.29 2.42 -10.25
CA LEU A 288 -10.42 2.59 -11.18
C LEU A 288 -10.91 1.25 -11.78
N SER A 289 -10.00 0.30 -11.99
CA SER A 289 -10.32 -1.04 -12.52
C SER A 289 -11.28 -1.85 -11.63
N TYR A 290 -11.38 -1.53 -10.35
CA TYR A 290 -12.28 -2.18 -9.38
C TYR A 290 -13.65 -1.50 -9.27
N TYR A 291 -13.80 -0.28 -9.82
CA TYR A 291 -15.06 0.47 -9.85
C TYR A 291 -15.76 0.32 -11.22
N LYS A 292 -15.85 -0.92 -11.73
CA LYS A 292 -16.45 -1.19 -13.05
C LYS A 292 -17.90 -0.70 -13.10
N ASN A 293 -18.26 -0.03 -14.20
CA ASN A 293 -19.61 0.46 -14.49
C ASN A 293 -20.16 1.47 -13.46
N SER A 294 -19.32 2.33 -12.90
CA SER A 294 -19.79 3.46 -12.07
C SER A 294 -19.99 4.69 -12.96
N ASP A 295 -21.26 4.96 -13.31
CA ASP A 295 -21.65 6.17 -14.05
C ASP A 295 -21.18 7.45 -13.33
N LEU A 296 -21.21 7.43 -11.99
CA LEU A 296 -20.72 8.52 -11.16
C LEU A 296 -19.21 8.75 -11.37
N LEU A 297 -18.40 7.69 -11.35
CA LEU A 297 -16.96 7.83 -11.52
C LEU A 297 -16.61 8.30 -12.93
N ASP A 298 -17.33 7.81 -13.95
CA ASP A 298 -17.19 8.30 -15.33
C ASP A 298 -17.57 9.78 -15.46
N GLU A 299 -18.62 10.22 -14.76
CA GLU A 299 -19.00 11.63 -14.67
C GLU A 299 -17.90 12.46 -13.99
N LEU A 300 -17.36 12.00 -12.87
CA LEU A 300 -16.27 12.68 -12.15
C LEU A 300 -15.00 12.82 -13.00
N ILE A 301 -14.67 11.79 -13.78
CA ILE A 301 -13.54 11.82 -14.72
C ILE A 301 -13.82 12.79 -15.87
N THR A 302 -15.02 12.72 -16.47
CA THR A 302 -15.43 13.60 -17.58
C THR A 302 -15.42 15.07 -17.17
N ASN A 303 -15.87 15.36 -15.95
CA ASN A 303 -15.86 16.68 -15.34
C ASN A 303 -14.49 17.10 -14.79
N LYS A 304 -13.43 16.30 -15.00
CA LYS A 304 -12.05 16.54 -14.53
C LYS A 304 -11.92 16.71 -13.02
N LYS A 305 -12.88 16.18 -12.26
CA LYS A 305 -12.80 16.13 -10.79
C LYS A 305 -11.87 15.01 -10.31
N VAL A 306 -11.77 13.96 -11.13
CA VAL A 306 -10.82 12.86 -10.98
C VAL A 306 -9.93 12.81 -12.22
N ILE A 307 -8.62 12.84 -12.02
CA ILE A 307 -7.64 12.54 -13.08
C ILE A 307 -7.18 11.09 -12.95
N PHE A 308 -6.70 10.49 -14.03
CA PHE A 308 -6.25 9.10 -14.02
C PHE A 308 -4.82 8.94 -14.56
N GLU A 309 -4.16 7.88 -14.12
CA GLU A 309 -2.85 7.46 -14.59
C GLU A 309 -2.84 5.97 -14.94
N SER A 310 -1.88 5.61 -15.80
CA SER A 310 -1.72 4.27 -16.37
C SER A 310 -0.44 3.58 -15.91
N THR A 311 0.19 4.03 -14.83
CA THR A 311 1.47 3.51 -14.31
C THR A 311 1.28 2.22 -13.50
N LEU A 312 2.32 1.40 -13.39
CA LEU A 312 2.30 0.16 -12.59
C LEU A 312 2.03 0.47 -11.12
N PHE A 313 2.73 1.47 -10.58
CA PHE A 313 2.60 1.89 -9.21
C PHE A 313 1.76 3.18 -9.15
N SER A 314 0.91 3.30 -8.13
CA SER A 314 0.22 4.54 -7.80
C SER A 314 1.19 5.58 -7.23
N LYS A 315 0.83 6.88 -7.21
CA LYS A 315 1.69 7.92 -6.61
C LYS A 315 2.14 7.61 -5.18
N PRO A 316 1.26 7.15 -4.26
CA PRO A 316 1.70 6.75 -2.92
C PRO A 316 2.72 5.62 -2.94
N GLU A 317 2.57 4.62 -3.82
CA GLU A 317 3.53 3.53 -4.00
C GLU A 317 4.84 4.03 -4.61
N GLN A 318 4.79 4.92 -5.60
CA GLN A 318 5.96 5.56 -6.21
C GLN A 318 6.75 6.33 -5.15
N ASP A 319 6.06 7.16 -4.34
CA ASP A 319 6.67 7.95 -3.28
C ASP A 319 7.32 7.04 -2.23
N TYR A 320 6.63 5.98 -1.80
CA TYR A 320 7.18 4.99 -0.86
C TYR A 320 8.40 4.25 -1.41
N LEU A 321 8.32 3.75 -2.65
CA LEU A 321 9.44 3.07 -3.30
C LEU A 321 10.62 4.02 -3.51
N ASN A 322 10.37 5.28 -3.86
CA ASN A 322 11.42 6.28 -3.95
C ASN A 322 12.04 6.56 -2.58
N TYR A 323 11.24 6.68 -1.53
CA TYR A 323 11.73 6.83 -0.16
C TYR A 323 12.61 5.64 0.30
N ILE A 324 12.18 4.40 0.06
CA ILE A 324 12.93 3.21 0.49
C ILE A 324 14.18 2.97 -0.37
N LEU A 325 14.04 3.04 -1.69
CA LEU A 325 15.08 2.56 -2.60
C LEU A 325 16.08 3.65 -2.97
N ASN A 326 15.69 4.91 -3.09
CA ASN A 326 16.56 5.96 -3.63
C ASN A 326 16.55 7.26 -2.79
N ASP A 327 17.37 8.21 -3.18
CA ASP A 327 17.50 9.55 -2.56
C ASP A 327 17.08 10.66 -3.56
N ARG A 328 16.35 10.29 -4.62
CA ARG A 328 15.99 11.23 -5.69
C ARG A 328 14.84 12.15 -5.32
N GLN A 329 13.85 11.64 -4.62
CA GLN A 329 12.66 12.41 -4.25
C GLN A 329 12.71 12.83 -2.78
N PHE A 330 13.11 11.92 -1.89
CA PHE A 330 13.14 12.14 -0.46
C PHE A 330 14.55 12.05 0.12
N ASP A 331 14.85 12.92 1.09
CA ASP A 331 16.19 13.02 1.71
C ASP A 331 16.29 12.28 3.06
N ASN A 332 15.17 11.80 3.59
CA ASN A 332 15.09 11.11 4.90
C ASN A 332 14.91 9.59 4.79
N GLY A 333 15.05 9.02 3.59
CA GLY A 333 14.89 7.59 3.34
C GLY A 333 16.18 6.78 3.48
N PRO A 334 16.07 5.44 3.63
CA PRO A 334 17.25 4.57 3.72
C PRO A 334 18.04 4.48 2.40
N ALA A 335 17.42 4.83 1.27
CA ALA A 335 18.03 4.84 -0.06
C ALA A 335 18.77 3.52 -0.40
N ILE A 336 18.13 2.38 -0.07
CA ILE A 336 18.74 1.04 -0.08
C ILE A 336 19.41 0.75 -1.43
N ARG A 337 18.70 0.92 -2.54
CA ARG A 337 19.24 0.66 -3.88
C ARG A 337 20.46 1.53 -4.16
N ASN A 338 20.41 2.82 -3.85
CA ASN A 338 21.54 3.73 -4.08
C ASN A 338 22.75 3.38 -3.20
N LYS A 339 22.51 2.99 -1.94
CA LYS A 339 23.54 2.53 -0.99
C LYS A 339 24.31 1.32 -1.53
N TYR A 340 23.62 0.32 -2.09
CA TYR A 340 24.25 -0.93 -2.56
C TYR A 340 24.80 -0.85 -3.99
N LEU A 341 24.19 -0.07 -4.88
CA LEU A 341 24.68 0.10 -6.26
C LEU A 341 25.90 1.04 -6.35
N HIS A 342 26.00 2.05 -5.47
CA HIS A 342 27.09 3.03 -5.50
C HIS A 342 28.19 2.76 -4.46
N GLY A 343 28.07 1.68 -3.67
CA GLY A 343 29.10 1.28 -2.71
C GLY A 343 29.21 2.18 -1.48
N ASN A 344 28.18 2.99 -1.19
CA ASN A 344 28.08 3.84 0.01
C ASN A 344 27.60 3.06 1.24
N ASN A 345 27.66 1.74 1.20
CA ASN A 345 27.22 0.87 2.29
C ASN A 345 28.27 0.79 3.41
N ASN A 346 27.81 0.79 4.66
CA ASN A 346 28.67 0.49 5.80
C ASN A 346 29.19 -0.95 5.73
N GLN A 347 30.22 -1.28 6.50
CA GLN A 347 30.81 -2.65 6.53
C GLN A 347 30.17 -3.57 7.58
N ARG A 348 29.10 -3.13 8.25
CA ARG A 348 28.46 -3.90 9.32
C ARG A 348 27.50 -4.95 8.75
N ILE A 349 27.75 -6.21 9.09
CA ILE A 349 26.96 -7.36 8.62
C ILE A 349 25.48 -7.25 9.04
N GLU A 350 25.22 -6.79 10.27
CA GLU A 350 23.85 -6.64 10.82
C GLU A 350 23.01 -5.64 10.00
N GLU A 351 23.64 -4.58 9.49
CA GLU A 351 22.94 -3.62 8.62
C GLU A 351 22.59 -4.24 7.27
N HIS A 352 23.45 -5.09 6.71
CA HIS A 352 23.14 -5.79 5.45
C HIS A 352 22.01 -6.79 5.60
N GLU A 353 21.95 -7.49 6.74
CA GLU A 353 20.82 -8.36 7.04
C GLU A 353 19.54 -7.55 7.23
N SER A 354 19.61 -6.43 7.96
CA SER A 354 18.45 -5.57 8.18
C SER A 354 17.94 -4.92 6.89
N ASP A 355 18.82 -4.46 6.00
CA ASP A 355 18.41 -3.86 4.73
C ASP A 355 17.84 -4.91 3.74
N TYR A 356 18.17 -6.19 3.94
CA TYR A 356 17.67 -7.29 3.11
C TYR A 356 16.23 -7.72 3.45
N TYR A 357 15.78 -7.47 4.68
CA TYR A 357 14.45 -7.79 5.17
C TYR A 357 13.59 -6.53 5.25
#